data_AF-A0A350C5C6-F1
#
_entry.id   AF-A0A350C5C6-F1
#
_cell.length_a   1.000
_cell.length_b   1.000
_cell.length_c   1.000
_cell.angle_alpha   90.00
_cell.angle_beta   90.00
_cell.angle_gamma   90.00
#
_symmetry.space_group_name_H-M   'P 1'
#
loop_
_entity.id
_entity.type
_entity.pdbx_description
1 polymer ?
#
loop_
_entity_poly.entity_id
_entity_poly.type
_entity_poly.pdbx_seq_one_letter_code
_entity_poly.pdbx_strand_id
1 'polypeptide(L)' 'MNEIRASINLYFDNALTTDAQQNLLNKVDSDSTCHKIFNQEKNIREVIKNNVTRPDVSPDFIQNIMNNIKIV' A
#
# COMPACT_ATOMS: atom_id res chain seq x y z
N MET A 1 -9.01 18.81 -3.69
CA MET A 1 -8.22 18.43 -2.49
C MET A 1 -8.67 17.09 -1.90
N ASN A 2 -9.96 16.92 -1.55
CA ASN A 2 -10.44 15.65 -0.97
C ASN A 2 -10.35 14.45 -1.93
N GLU A 3 -10.57 14.65 -3.23
CA GLU A 3 -10.51 13.56 -4.21
C GLU A 3 -9.09 13.00 -4.41
N ILE A 4 -8.07 13.86 -4.40
CA ILE A 4 -6.66 13.43 -4.50
C ILE A 4 -6.29 12.57 -3.29
N ARG A 5 -6.68 12.98 -2.08
CA ARG A 5 -6.46 12.16 -0.87
C ARG A 5 -7.17 10.81 -0.96
N ALA A 6 -8.41 10.78 -1.44
CA ALA A 6 -9.14 9.53 -1.65
C ALA A 6 -8.41 8.61 -2.66
N SER A 7 -7.95 9.15 -3.79
CA SER A 7 -7.17 8.37 -4.76
C SER A 7 -5.84 7.86 -4.19
N ILE A 8 -5.13 8.67 -3.40
CA ILE A 8 -3.88 8.27 -2.73
C ILE A 8 -4.14 7.14 -1.72
N ASN A 9 -5.25 7.21 -0.97
CA ASN A 9 -5.64 6.13 -0.07
C ASN A 9 -5.92 4.84 -0.81
N LEU A 10 -6.74 4.90 -1.87
CA LEU A 10 -7.01 3.76 -2.73
C LEU A 10 -5.74 3.18 -3.36
N TYR A 11 -4.77 4.03 -3.71
CA TYR A 11 -3.47 3.59 -4.20
C TYR A 11 -2.73 2.74 -3.17
N PHE A 12 -2.59 3.25 -1.93
CA PHE A 12 -1.90 2.53 -0.86
C PHE A 12 -2.64 1.27 -0.39
N ASP A 13 -3.95 1.23 -0.56
CA ASP A 13 -4.78 0.06 -0.25
C ASP A 13 -4.82 -0.95 -1.41
N ASN A 14 -4.06 -0.72 -2.49
CA ASN A 14 -4.06 -1.52 -3.73
C ASN A 14 -5.46 -1.68 -4.36
N ALA A 15 -6.33 -0.67 -4.18
CA ALA A 15 -7.71 -0.65 -4.64
C ALA A 15 -7.91 0.20 -5.91
N LEU A 16 -6.83 0.76 -6.48
CA LEU A 16 -6.86 1.43 -7.78
C LEU A 16 -6.56 0.44 -8.92
N THR A 17 -7.24 0.62 -10.04
CA THR A 17 -6.90 -0.01 -11.32
C THR A 17 -5.53 0.48 -11.81
N THR A 18 -4.82 -0.33 -12.58
CA THR A 18 -3.47 -0.02 -13.08
C THR A 18 -3.40 1.33 -13.81
N ASP A 19 -4.40 1.64 -14.65
CA ASP A 19 -4.47 2.92 -15.36
C ASP A 19 -4.65 4.11 -14.41
N ALA A 20 -5.47 3.95 -13.37
CA ALA A 20 -5.69 4.99 -12.37
C ALA A 20 -4.44 5.21 -11.50
N GLN A 21 -3.69 4.15 -11.20
CA GLN A 21 -2.41 4.25 -10.51
C GLN A 21 -1.40 5.08 -11.31
N GLN A 22 -1.22 4.77 -12.61
CA GLN A 22 -0.29 5.51 -13.44
C GLN A 22 -0.67 6.99 -13.57
N ASN A 23 -1.96 7.28 -13.74
CA ASN A 23 -2.47 8.64 -13.78
C ASN A 23 -2.25 9.41 -12.47
N LEU A 24 -2.38 8.73 -11.32
CA LEU A 24 -2.09 9.33 -10.02
C LEU A 24 -0.60 9.65 -9.88
N LEU A 25 0.29 8.72 -10.25
CA LEU A 25 1.73 8.92 -10.16
C LEU A 25 2.19 10.07 -11.06
N ASN A 26 1.68 10.15 -12.30
CA ASN A 26 1.97 11.28 -13.19
C ASN A 26 1.51 12.63 -12.59
N LYS A 27 0.39 12.67 -11.86
CA LYS A 27 -0.09 13.87 -11.15
C LYS A 27 0.78 14.21 -9.94
N VAL A 28 1.23 13.19 -9.21
CA VAL A 28 2.15 13.35 -8.07
C VAL A 28 3.49 13.93 -8.52
N ASP A 29 3.98 13.53 -9.70
CA ASP A 29 5.25 14.03 -10.24
C ASP A 29 5.15 15.46 -10.81
N SER A 30 3.97 15.83 -11.33
CA SER A 30 3.76 17.14 -11.96
C SER A 30 3.31 18.25 -10.99
N ASP A 31 2.66 17.91 -9.86
CA ASP A 31 2.18 18.88 -8.87
C ASP A 31 2.85 18.69 -7.50
N SER A 32 3.63 19.68 -7.09
CA SER A 32 4.32 19.72 -5.79
C SER A 32 3.38 19.60 -4.57
N THR A 33 2.12 20.02 -4.70
CA THR A 33 1.10 19.89 -3.64
C THR A 33 0.65 18.44 -3.52
N CYS A 34 0.37 17.79 -4.66
CA CYS A 34 0.04 16.37 -4.71
C CYS A 34 1.19 15.53 -4.17
N HIS A 35 2.43 15.87 -4.53
CA HIS A 35 3.63 15.23 -4.00
C HIS A 35 3.74 15.30 -2.47
N LYS A 36 3.49 16.48 -1.89
CA LYS A 36 3.50 16.66 -0.43
C LYS A 36 2.45 15.79 0.25
N ILE A 37 1.22 15.75 -0.27
CA ILE A 37 0.13 14.94 0.30
C ILE A 37 0.46 13.45 0.21
N PHE A 38 0.98 13.00 -0.94
CA PHE A 38 1.39 11.60 -1.14
C PHE A 38 2.46 11.18 -0.13
N ASN A 39 3.50 11.99 0.03
CA ASN A 39 4.57 11.68 0.98
C ASN A 39 4.11 11.73 2.44
N GLN A 40 3.19 12.63 2.79
CA GLN A 40 2.60 12.66 4.13
C GLN A 40 1.90 11.33 4.46
N GLU A 41 1.01 10.86 3.57
CA GLU A 41 0.32 9.57 3.74
C GLU A 41 1.30 8.40 3.81
N LYS A 42 2.30 8.37 2.92
CA LYS A 42 3.35 7.34 2.91
C LYS A 42 4.09 7.28 4.26
N ASN A 43 4.52 8.44 4.76
CA ASN A 43 5.29 8.52 6.00
C ASN A 43 4.46 8.05 7.20
N ILE A 44 3.18 8.45 7.28
CA ILE A 44 2.28 8.02 8.35
C ILE A 44 2.11 6.50 8.33
N ARG A 45 1.87 5.92 7.16
CA ARG A 45 1.72 4.46 7.00
C ARG A 45 2.98 3.70 7.39
N GLU A 46 4.16 4.18 7.02
CA GLU A 46 5.42 3.57 7.44
C GLU A 46 5.66 3.69 8.95
N VAL A 47 5.34 4.83 9.56
CA VAL A 47 5.39 5.00 11.02
C VAL A 47 4.47 3.99 11.71
N ILE A 48 3.22 3.84 11.27
CA ILE A 48 2.29 2.86 11.83
C ILE A 48 2.85 1.44 11.64
N LYS A 49 3.29 1.10 10.44
CA LYS A 49 3.83 -0.23 10.11
C LYS A 49 5.02 -0.61 10.99
N ASN A 50 5.89 0.34 11.33
CA ASN A 50 7.06 0.12 12.19
C ASN A 50 6.72 0.05 13.68
N ASN A 51 5.60 0.64 14.11
CA ASN A 51 5.19 0.67 15.52
C ASN A 51 4.10 -0.37 15.86
N VAL A 52 3.48 -1.00 14.86
CA VAL A 52 2.52 -2.08 15.08
C VAL A 52 3.27 -3.40 15.23
N THR A 53 3.11 -4.03 16.39
CA THR A 53 3.59 -5.39 16.64
C THR A 53 2.92 -6.36 15.69
N ARG A 54 3.70 -6.97 14.79
CA ARG A 54 3.25 -8.09 13.96
C ARG A 54 3.72 -9.39 14.60
N PRO A 55 2.82 -10.31 14.95
CA PRO A 55 3.23 -11.62 15.44
C PRO A 55 4.02 -12.32 14.33
N ASP A 56 5.17 -12.87 14.70
CA ASP A 56 5.93 -13.71 13.80
C ASP A 56 5.16 -15.03 13.60
N VAL A 57 5.19 -15.55 12.38
CA VAL A 57 4.51 -16.81 12.04
C VAL A 57 5.50 -17.94 12.17
N SER A 58 5.07 -19.07 12.76
CA SER A 58 5.97 -20.20 12.89
C SER A 58 6.33 -20.76 11.50
N PRO A 59 7.57 -21.22 11.27
CA PRO A 59 7.95 -21.86 10.03
C PRO A 59 7.05 -23.05 9.67
N ASP A 60 6.58 -23.79 10.69
CA ASP A 60 5.64 -24.90 10.53
C ASP A 60 4.30 -24.45 9.96
N PHE A 61 3.80 -23.27 10.37
CA PHE A 61 2.56 -22.72 9.85
C PHE A 61 2.71 -22.35 8.36
N ILE A 62 3.85 -21.76 7.97
CA ILE A 62 4.16 -21.46 6.56
C ILE A 62 4.22 -22.76 5.74
N GLN A 63 4.93 -23.78 6.23
CA GLN A 63 5.04 -25.09 5.56
C GLN A 63 3.68 -25.77 5.42
N ASN A 64 2.85 -25.72 6.47
CA ASN A 64 1.51 -26.27 6.44
C ASN A 64 0.65 -25.60 5.36
N ILE A 65 0.67 -24.27 5.25
CA ILE A 65 -0.05 -23.54 4.19
C ILE A 65 0.50 -23.94 2.81
N MET A 66 1.82 -23.93 2.60
CA MET A 66 2.43 -24.29 1.31
C MET A 66 2.08 -25.72 0.87
N ASN A 67 2.04 -26.66 1.80
CA ASN A 67 1.66 -28.05 1.51
C ASN A 67 0.18 -28.19 1.11
N ASN A 68 -0.71 -27.34 1.65
CA ASN A 68 -2.12 -27.34 1.29
C ASN A 68 -2.42 -26.56 -0.01
N ILE A 69 -1.56 -25.62 -0.42
CA ILE A 69 -1.68 -24.90 -1.69
C ILE A 69 -1.14 -25.72 -2.88
N LYS A 70 -0.31 -26.74 -2.63
CA LYS A 70 0.05 -27.74 -3.65
C LYS A 70 -1.17 -28.59 -4.02
N ILE A 71 -2.03 -28.01 -4.85
CA ILE A 71 -2.96 -28.72 -5.69
C ILE A 71 -2.13 -29.47 -6.74
N VAL A 72 -2.42 -30.76 -6.88
CA VAL A 72 -1.87 -31.69 -7.88
C VAL A 72 -2.01 -31.16 -9.30
#